data_AF-A0A0G4J3E5-F1
#
_entry.id   AF-A0A0G4J3E5-F1
#
_cell.length_a   1.000
_cell.length_b   1.000
_cell.length_c   1.000
_cell.angle_alpha   90.00
_cell.angle_beta   90.00
_cell.angle_gamma   90.00
#
_symmetry.space_group_name_H-M   'P 1'
#
loop_
_entity.id
_entity.type
_entity.pdbx_description
1 polymer ?
#
loop_
_entity_poly.entity_id
_entity_poly.type
_entity_poly.pdbx_seq_one_letter_code
_entity_poly.pdbx_strand_id
1 'polypeptide(L)'
;MSAIRVGMLLSVHCDEPTNIRDPVFGAIWVLTVAFLARSLRSTTDAFHAMTEFKALFVMVGVGFVLVVPDMAIASVGRLVNPYYYFQLVFLVVGMSWNAISVVYPTYLTYKFKQMHHVDTNTALDSPLQCAMMDQAGVPRLAMDSRLADALKHPVGYELFKDYLTTEFSVENLLCWSSVTSIIKDCEQRAVIPPEEFNKTFSDFYKMYIATGCPNEVNISHAIRGRLRKYAGGRARASLAASVLPLQTVVVAVDDGYHGRVSALRELQREVFKLMESDSFARFKQSKEFAKLIAEQQ
;
A
#
# COMPACT_ATOMS: atom_id res chain seq x y z
N MET A 1 -43.21 73.59 17.32
CA MET A 1 -42.93 73.09 15.96
C MET A 1 -41.63 73.75 15.50
N SER A 2 -40.47 73.28 15.94
CA SER A 2 -39.72 72.10 15.46
C SER A 2 -39.24 72.27 14.02
N ALA A 3 -38.02 72.80 13.84
CA ALA A 3 -37.17 72.55 12.68
C ALA A 3 -35.72 72.97 12.98
N ILE A 4 -34.96 72.08 13.63
CA ILE A 4 -33.49 72.18 13.67
C ILE A 4 -32.98 71.57 12.36
N ARG A 5 -32.49 72.40 11.44
CA ARG A 5 -31.73 71.96 10.27
C ARG A 5 -30.34 71.52 10.74
N VAL A 6 -30.15 70.21 10.89
CA VAL A 6 -28.82 69.59 10.89
C VAL A 6 -28.49 69.25 9.45
N GLY A 7 -27.83 70.19 8.77
CA GLY A 7 -27.32 70.03 7.42
C GLY A 7 -25.82 70.29 7.40
N MET A 8 -25.04 69.42 8.03
CA MET A 8 -23.61 69.26 7.73
C MET A 8 -23.42 67.86 7.16
N LEU A 9 -23.64 67.77 5.85
CA LEU A 9 -23.12 66.69 5.02
C LEU A 9 -21.60 66.76 5.06
N LEU A 10 -21.00 66.03 5.99
CA LEU A 10 -19.63 65.54 5.82
C LEU A 10 -19.66 64.63 4.59
N SER A 11 -19.25 65.19 3.46
CA SER A 11 -18.89 64.41 2.27
C SER A 11 -17.65 63.60 2.66
N VAL A 12 -17.88 62.41 3.22
CA VAL A 12 -16.84 61.39 3.34
C VAL A 12 -16.61 60.90 1.92
N HIS A 13 -15.66 61.53 1.23
CA HIS A 13 -14.99 60.92 0.09
C HIS A 13 -14.30 59.65 0.61
N CYS A 14 -15.01 58.52 0.54
CA CYS A 14 -14.39 57.20 0.55
C CYS A 14 -13.79 56.99 -0.84
N ASP A 15 -12.71 57.71 -1.17
CA ASP A 15 -11.75 57.19 -2.13
C ASP A 15 -11.02 56.07 -1.40
N GLU A 16 -11.60 54.87 -1.47
CA GLU A 16 -10.92 53.65 -1.07
C GLU A 16 -9.69 53.51 -1.98
N PRO A 17 -8.46 53.54 -1.43
CA PRO A 17 -7.31 53.19 -2.23
C PRO A 17 -7.51 51.73 -2.63
N THR A 18 -7.67 51.49 -3.93
CA THR A 18 -7.76 50.16 -4.54
C THR A 18 -6.68 49.29 -3.92
N ASN A 19 -7.10 48.40 -3.03
CA ASN A 19 -6.24 47.71 -2.10
C ASN A 19 -5.49 46.64 -2.90
N ILE A 20 -4.35 47.01 -3.47
CA ILE A 20 -3.44 46.14 -4.24
C ILE A 20 -3.11 44.84 -3.46
N ARG A 21 -3.32 44.82 -2.14
CA ARG A 21 -3.22 43.63 -1.28
C ARG A 21 -4.19 42.50 -1.65
N ASP A 22 -5.43 42.79 -2.02
CA ASP A 22 -6.44 41.76 -2.26
C ASP A 22 -6.10 40.85 -3.46
N PRO A 23 -5.65 41.37 -4.62
CA PRO A 23 -5.23 40.51 -5.73
C PRO A 23 -3.93 39.74 -5.44
N VAL A 24 -3.00 40.31 -4.68
CA VAL A 24 -1.75 39.61 -4.29
C VAL A 24 -2.08 38.44 -3.35
N PHE A 25 -2.99 38.66 -2.39
CA PHE A 25 -3.43 37.61 -1.48
C PHE A 25 -4.17 36.49 -2.22
N GLY A 26 -5.07 36.86 -3.13
CA GLY A 26 -5.75 35.91 -4.02
C GLY A 26 -4.77 35.09 -4.85
N ALA A 27 -3.73 35.73 -5.42
CA ALA A 27 -2.72 35.05 -6.22
C ALA A 27 -1.90 34.03 -5.40
N ILE A 28 -1.46 34.41 -4.20
CA ILE A 28 -0.73 33.49 -3.30
C ILE A 28 -1.61 32.30 -2.93
N TRP A 29 -2.90 32.53 -2.65
CA TRP A 29 -3.83 31.46 -2.29
C TRP A 29 -4.10 30.51 -3.45
N VAL A 30 -4.36 31.04 -4.66
CA VAL A 30 -4.54 30.24 -5.88
C VAL A 30 -3.29 29.41 -6.20
N LEU A 31 -2.09 30.00 -6.06
CA LEU A 31 -0.83 29.28 -6.26
C LEU A 31 -0.66 28.15 -5.23
N THR A 32 -1.03 28.39 -3.97
CA THR A 32 -0.96 27.38 -2.90
C THR A 32 -1.91 26.21 -3.19
N VAL A 33 -3.15 26.50 -3.62
CA VAL A 33 -4.14 25.46 -3.97
C VAL A 33 -3.72 24.70 -5.24
N ALA A 34 -3.20 25.39 -6.26
CA ALA A 34 -2.71 24.76 -7.47
C ALA A 34 -1.50 23.83 -7.20
N PHE A 35 -0.58 24.26 -6.33
CA PHE A 35 0.53 23.44 -5.87
C PHE A 35 0.04 22.22 -5.09
N LEU A 36 -0.91 22.40 -4.16
CA LEU A 36 -1.52 21.30 -3.42
C LEU A 36 -2.20 20.28 -4.34
N ALA A 37 -2.98 20.74 -5.32
CA ALA A 37 -3.64 19.88 -6.30
C ALA A 37 -2.65 19.12 -7.19
N ARG A 38 -1.52 19.76 -7.56
CA ARG A 38 -0.43 19.11 -8.30
C ARG A 38 0.25 18.05 -7.43
N SER A 39 0.55 18.35 -6.17
CA SER A 39 1.16 17.41 -5.23
C SER A 39 0.28 16.19 -4.95
N LEU A 40 -1.02 16.39 -4.73
CA LEU A 40 -1.98 15.30 -4.55
C LEU A 40 -2.10 14.39 -5.78
N ARG A 41 -1.84 14.93 -6.99
CA ARG A 41 -1.84 14.16 -8.24
C ARG A 41 -0.50 13.47 -8.51
N SER A 42 0.58 13.97 -7.92
CA SER A 42 1.97 13.46 -8.00
C SER A 42 2.21 12.29 -7.04
N THR A 43 1.45 12.22 -5.93
CA THR A 43 1.51 11.12 -4.95
C THR A 43 0.94 9.81 -5.51
N THR A 44 1.69 9.19 -6.42
CA THR A 44 1.65 7.75 -6.70
C THR A 44 2.77 7.01 -5.96
N ASP A 45 3.75 7.75 -5.41
CA ASP A 45 4.94 7.18 -4.79
C ASP A 45 5.22 7.79 -3.40
N ALA A 46 5.31 6.94 -2.37
CA ALA A 46 5.36 7.36 -0.97
C ALA A 46 6.66 8.11 -0.60
N PHE A 47 7.74 7.90 -1.36
CA PHE A 47 9.02 8.57 -1.13
C PHE A 47 9.02 10.03 -1.61
N HIS A 48 8.26 10.36 -2.66
CA HIS A 48 8.13 11.74 -3.12
C HIS A 48 7.25 12.59 -2.21
N ALA A 49 6.30 11.98 -1.50
CA ALA A 49 5.43 12.67 -0.54
C ALA A 49 6.24 13.46 0.51
N MET A 50 7.26 12.85 1.14
CA MET A 50 8.03 13.49 2.22
C MET A 50 8.80 14.74 1.74
N THR A 51 9.26 14.75 0.50
CA THR A 51 9.98 15.90 -0.09
C THR A 51 9.00 17.02 -0.45
N GLU A 52 7.84 16.67 -1.00
CA GLU A 52 6.77 17.62 -1.29
C GLU A 52 6.18 18.23 0.00
N PHE A 53 6.11 17.46 1.09
CA PHE A 53 5.70 17.95 2.42
C PHE A 53 6.65 19.00 2.98
N LYS A 54 7.97 18.80 2.86
CA LYS A 54 8.96 19.78 3.28
C LYS A 54 8.81 21.08 2.50
N ALA A 55 8.58 20.99 1.19
CA ALA A 55 8.34 22.16 0.34
C ALA A 55 7.06 22.91 0.74
N LEU A 56 5.97 22.17 1.01
CA LEU A 56 4.70 22.75 1.45
C LEU A 56 4.82 23.43 2.82
N PHE A 57 5.53 22.81 3.76
CA PHE A 57 5.76 23.40 5.09
C PHE A 57 6.59 24.69 5.01
N VAL A 58 7.62 24.73 4.16
CA VAL A 58 8.40 25.94 3.91
C VAL A 58 7.53 27.03 3.29
N MET A 59 6.70 26.71 2.29
CA MET A 59 5.80 27.68 1.65
C MET A 59 4.76 28.26 2.63
N VAL A 60 4.14 27.41 3.46
CA VAL A 60 3.21 27.85 4.50
C VAL A 60 3.93 28.70 5.56
N GLY A 61 5.13 28.30 5.97
CA GLY A 61 5.97 29.06 6.90
C GLY A 61 6.34 30.44 6.37
N VAL A 62 6.74 30.55 5.10
CA VAL A 62 7.03 31.84 4.44
C VAL A 62 5.76 32.69 4.37
N GLY A 63 4.62 32.12 3.99
CA GLY A 63 3.33 32.82 4.01
C GLY A 63 2.98 33.36 5.40
N PHE A 64 3.17 32.56 6.45
CA PHE A 64 2.92 32.96 7.83
C PHE A 64 3.86 34.08 8.28
N VAL A 65 5.16 33.98 8.00
CA VAL A 65 6.16 35.00 8.38
C VAL A 65 5.96 36.31 7.62
N LEU A 66 5.42 36.30 6.40
CA LEU A 66 5.14 37.53 5.66
C LEU A 66 3.81 38.18 6.07
N VAL A 67 2.78 37.37 6.33
CA VAL A 67 1.42 37.87 6.60
C VAL A 67 1.24 38.27 8.07
N VAL A 68 1.80 37.51 9.02
CA VAL A 68 1.54 37.73 10.45
C VAL A 68 2.15 39.03 10.98
N PRO A 69 3.40 39.42 10.65
CA PRO A 69 3.94 40.72 11.08
C PRO A 69 3.19 41.89 10.45
N ASP A 70 2.79 41.77 9.19
CA ASP A 70 2.05 42.80 8.48
C ASP A 70 0.63 43.00 9.06
N MET A 71 -0.02 41.89 9.47
CA MET A 71 -1.27 41.93 10.23
C MET A 71 -1.08 42.43 11.67
N ALA A 72 0.00 42.05 12.36
CA ALA A 72 0.30 42.50 13.72
C ALA A 72 0.56 44.02 13.77
N ILE A 73 1.28 44.56 12.78
CA ILE A 73 1.54 45.99 12.65
C ILE A 73 0.25 46.75 12.29
N ALA A 74 -0.61 46.20 11.43
CA ALA A 74 -1.88 46.83 11.05
C ALA A 74 -2.98 46.75 12.14
N SER A 75 -2.93 45.75 13.02
CA SER A 75 -3.96 45.47 14.02
C SER A 75 -3.83 46.28 15.31
N VAL A 76 -2.64 46.81 15.64
CA VAL A 76 -2.46 47.70 16.80
C VAL A 76 -3.32 48.98 16.68
N GLY A 77 -3.70 49.40 15.46
CA GLY A 77 -4.57 50.55 15.22
C GLY A 77 -6.05 50.23 14.95
N ARG A 78 -6.46 48.97 14.73
CA ARG A 78 -7.82 48.62 14.21
C ARG A 78 -8.50 47.43 14.89
N LEU A 79 -8.22 47.20 16.17
CA LEU A 79 -8.83 46.13 16.98
C LEU A 79 -10.35 46.24 17.22
N VAL A 80 -11.04 47.20 16.60
CA VAL A 80 -12.49 47.44 16.80
C VAL A 80 -13.34 47.02 15.58
N ASN A 81 -12.74 46.64 14.45
CA ASN A 81 -13.51 46.31 13.25
C ASN A 81 -13.72 44.78 13.10
N PRO A 82 -14.95 44.27 13.29
CA PRO A 82 -15.25 42.84 13.31
C PRO A 82 -14.97 42.13 11.97
N TYR A 83 -14.91 42.86 10.86
CA TYR A 83 -14.62 42.29 9.54
C TYR A 83 -13.18 41.72 9.46
N TYR A 84 -12.19 42.44 10.00
CA TYR A 84 -10.79 42.00 10.00
C TYR A 84 -10.56 40.82 10.95
N TYR A 85 -11.29 40.78 12.07
CA TYR A 85 -11.27 39.64 12.98
C TYR A 85 -11.81 38.38 12.28
N PHE A 86 -12.90 38.51 11.52
CA PHE A 86 -13.49 37.38 10.80
C PHE A 86 -12.56 36.85 9.70
N GLN A 87 -11.88 37.73 8.96
CA GLN A 87 -10.86 37.34 7.97
C GLN A 87 -9.67 36.62 8.62
N LEU A 88 -9.19 37.10 9.77
CA LEU A 88 -8.11 36.46 10.53
C LEU A 88 -8.52 35.05 10.99
N VAL A 89 -9.72 34.91 11.55
CA VAL A 89 -10.25 33.62 11.99
C VAL A 89 -10.36 32.65 10.81
N PHE A 90 -10.93 33.08 9.68
CA PHE A 90 -11.04 32.25 8.48
C PHE A 90 -9.68 31.83 7.94
N LEU A 91 -8.69 32.72 7.97
CA LEU A 91 -7.34 32.42 7.54
C LEU A 91 -6.67 31.37 8.44
N VAL A 92 -6.69 31.59 9.76
CA VAL A 92 -6.03 30.70 10.73
C VAL A 92 -6.72 29.34 10.77
N VAL A 93 -8.05 29.32 10.79
CA VAL A 93 -8.85 28.08 10.78
C VAL A 93 -8.67 27.35 9.45
N GLY A 94 -8.71 28.07 8.32
CA GLY A 94 -8.52 27.49 6.98
C GLY A 94 -7.13 26.89 6.79
N MET A 95 -6.06 27.60 7.22
CA MET A 95 -4.69 27.07 7.18
C MET A 95 -4.51 25.87 8.10
N SER A 96 -5.10 25.90 9.31
CA SER A 96 -5.07 24.78 10.24
C SER A 96 -5.80 23.56 9.70
N TRP A 97 -6.98 23.75 9.11
CA TRP A 97 -7.77 22.69 8.49
C TRP A 97 -7.05 22.05 7.30
N ASN A 98 -6.37 22.87 6.48
CA ASN A 98 -5.60 22.38 5.34
C ASN A 98 -4.38 21.57 5.81
N ALA A 99 -3.64 22.06 6.82
CA ALA A 99 -2.54 21.31 7.42
C ALA A 99 -3.01 19.96 7.99
N ILE A 100 -4.12 19.94 8.73
CA ILE A 100 -4.71 18.71 9.27
C ILE A 100 -5.15 17.77 8.15
N SER A 101 -5.83 18.28 7.12
CA SER A 101 -6.35 17.47 6.01
C SER A 101 -5.25 16.81 5.17
N VAL A 102 -4.05 17.37 5.16
CA VAL A 102 -2.89 16.82 4.43
C VAL A 102 -2.06 15.90 5.33
N VAL A 103 -1.85 16.27 6.60
CA VAL A 103 -1.07 15.48 7.57
C VAL A 103 -1.84 14.24 8.03
N TYR A 104 -3.16 14.33 8.20
CA TYR A 104 -3.97 13.24 8.76
C TYR A 104 -4.03 11.98 7.88
N PRO A 105 -4.30 12.05 6.56
CA PRO A 105 -4.25 10.88 5.68
C PRO A 105 -2.85 10.27 5.60
N THR A 106 -1.82 11.11 5.68
CA THR A 106 -0.41 10.69 5.65
C THR A 106 -0.01 9.98 6.94
N TYR A 107 -0.43 10.51 8.09
CA TYR A 107 -0.30 9.86 9.38
C TYR A 107 -1.07 8.53 9.41
N LEU A 108 -2.29 8.49 8.87
CA LEU A 108 -3.06 7.25 8.71
C LEU A 108 -2.32 6.24 7.83
N THR A 109 -1.73 6.66 6.72
CA THR A 109 -0.95 5.80 5.81
C THR A 109 0.31 5.26 6.49
N TYR A 110 1.02 6.11 7.23
CA TYR A 110 2.19 5.73 8.03
C TYR A 110 1.80 4.75 9.14
N LYS A 111 0.74 5.05 9.90
CA LYS A 111 0.23 4.18 10.97
C LYS A 111 -0.33 2.88 10.41
N PHE A 112 -0.94 2.88 9.22
CA PHE A 112 -1.41 1.69 8.53
C PHE A 112 -0.24 0.81 8.09
N LYS A 113 0.86 1.38 7.57
CA LYS A 113 2.10 0.62 7.30
C LYS A 113 2.72 0.06 8.57
N GLN A 114 2.71 0.82 9.67
CA GLN A 114 3.21 0.36 10.95
C GLN A 114 2.34 -0.75 11.54
N MET A 115 1.01 -0.64 11.44
CA MET A 115 0.08 -1.68 11.88
C MET A 115 0.15 -2.91 10.99
N HIS A 116 0.34 -2.79 9.67
CA HIS A 116 0.59 -3.95 8.82
C HIS A 116 1.89 -4.66 9.16
N HIS A 117 2.98 -3.92 9.47
CA HIS A 117 4.21 -4.53 9.99
C HIS A 117 4.00 -5.24 11.33
N VAL A 118 3.11 -4.74 12.19
CA VAL A 118 2.79 -5.37 13.48
C VAL A 118 1.87 -6.57 13.29
N ASP A 119 0.85 -6.50 12.44
CA ASP A 119 -0.16 -7.55 12.23
C ASP A 119 0.37 -8.73 11.39
N THR A 120 1.32 -8.51 10.46
CA THR A 120 2.07 -9.62 9.85
C THR A 120 2.96 -10.35 10.86
N ASN A 121 3.35 -9.69 11.95
CA ASN A 121 4.08 -10.29 13.07
C ASN A 121 3.15 -10.82 14.19
N THR A 122 1.82 -10.83 14.00
CA THR A 122 0.90 -11.42 15.01
C THR A 122 0.00 -12.50 14.44
N ALA A 123 -0.23 -12.53 13.12
CA ALA A 123 -1.09 -13.55 12.51
C ALA A 123 -0.36 -14.83 12.06
N LEU A 124 0.98 -14.82 11.96
CA LEU A 124 1.79 -16.03 11.69
C LEU A 124 2.67 -16.49 12.87
N ASP A 125 2.68 -15.75 13.98
CA ASP A 125 3.70 -15.89 15.04
C ASP A 125 3.34 -16.87 16.18
N SER A 126 2.29 -17.69 16.04
CA SER A 126 1.81 -18.49 17.17
C SER A 126 2.49 -19.85 17.42
N PRO A 127 3.55 -20.24 16.69
CA PRO A 127 4.55 -21.12 17.33
C PRO A 127 6.04 -20.73 17.14
N LEU A 128 6.39 -19.65 16.43
CA LEU A 128 7.81 -19.35 16.12
C LEU A 128 8.46 -18.26 16.99
N GLN A 129 7.69 -17.41 17.67
CA GLN A 129 8.27 -16.31 18.47
C GLN A 129 8.81 -16.72 19.85
N CYS A 130 8.57 -17.96 20.31
CA CYS A 130 9.15 -18.46 21.56
C CYS A 130 10.63 -18.88 21.45
N ALA A 131 11.25 -18.73 20.28
CA ALA A 131 12.65 -19.09 20.04
C ALA A 131 13.58 -17.87 19.87
N MET A 132 13.20 -16.69 20.34
CA MET A 132 14.15 -15.58 20.52
C MET A 132 14.99 -15.79 21.78
N MET A 133 15.76 -16.87 21.83
CA MET A 133 16.88 -17.06 22.76
C MET A 133 17.73 -18.30 22.43
N ASP A 134 18.00 -18.59 21.14
CA ASP A 134 19.15 -19.43 20.78
C ASP A 134 19.59 -19.20 19.31
N GLN A 135 20.63 -18.41 19.11
CA GLN A 135 21.20 -18.14 17.76
C GLN A 135 22.00 -19.32 17.19
N ALA A 136 22.01 -20.48 17.85
CA ALA A 136 22.83 -21.63 17.47
C ALA A 136 22.30 -22.47 16.29
N GLY A 137 21.11 -22.17 15.73
CA GLY A 137 20.45 -23.05 14.76
C GLY A 137 19.96 -22.43 13.44
N VAL A 138 20.04 -21.11 13.25
CA VAL A 138 19.56 -20.48 12.00
C VAL A 138 20.63 -20.61 10.92
N PRO A 139 20.33 -21.21 9.74
CA PRO A 139 21.30 -21.34 8.65
C PRO A 139 21.78 -19.96 8.21
N ARG A 140 23.10 -19.72 8.19
CA ARG A 140 23.65 -18.44 7.70
C ARG A 140 23.44 -18.31 6.20
N LEU A 141 23.12 -17.11 5.74
CA LEU A 141 23.08 -16.77 4.33
C LEU A 141 24.47 -16.33 3.86
N ALA A 142 24.80 -16.70 2.63
CA ALA A 142 26.07 -16.42 1.98
C ALA A 142 25.84 -16.02 0.51
N MET A 143 26.88 -15.55 -0.16
CA MET A 143 26.78 -15.08 -1.55
C MET A 143 26.40 -16.18 -2.55
N ASP A 144 26.69 -17.43 -2.21
CA ASP A 144 26.33 -18.63 -2.96
C ASP A 144 24.99 -19.24 -2.53
N SER A 145 24.31 -18.67 -1.52
CA SER A 145 22.98 -19.11 -1.10
C SER A 145 21.99 -19.08 -2.27
N ARG A 146 21.12 -20.09 -2.30
CA ARG A 146 20.04 -20.21 -3.27
C ARG A 146 18.82 -19.46 -2.77
N LEU A 147 17.87 -19.20 -3.67
CA LEU A 147 16.60 -18.59 -3.30
C LEU A 147 15.90 -19.39 -2.19
N ALA A 148 15.95 -20.72 -2.27
CA ALA A 148 15.36 -21.59 -1.26
C ALA A 148 15.91 -21.37 0.16
N ASP A 149 17.18 -20.96 0.29
CA ASP A 149 17.80 -20.69 1.58
C ASP A 149 17.32 -19.34 2.12
N ALA A 150 17.28 -18.32 1.26
CA ALA A 150 16.76 -17.00 1.60
C ALA A 150 15.28 -17.05 2.03
N LEU A 151 14.46 -17.86 1.37
CA LEU A 151 13.04 -18.02 1.71
C LEU A 151 12.79 -18.78 3.01
N LYS A 152 13.76 -19.58 3.48
CA LYS A 152 13.70 -20.27 4.79
C LYS A 152 14.25 -19.40 5.92
N HIS A 153 15.08 -18.41 5.58
CA HIS A 153 15.68 -17.51 6.55
C HIS A 153 14.69 -16.41 6.93
N PRO A 154 14.37 -16.20 8.22
CA PRO A 154 13.34 -15.24 8.63
C PRO A 154 13.64 -13.81 8.16
N VAL A 155 14.89 -13.37 8.34
CA VAL A 155 15.34 -12.04 7.87
C VAL A 155 15.53 -12.01 6.34
N GLY A 156 15.87 -13.15 5.74
CA GLY A 156 16.19 -13.21 4.31
C GLY A 156 14.92 -13.11 3.47
N TYR A 157 13.85 -13.74 3.93
CA TYR A 157 12.53 -13.66 3.34
C TYR A 157 11.99 -12.24 3.33
N GLU A 158 12.00 -11.55 4.48
CA GLU A 158 11.48 -10.18 4.56
C GLU A 158 12.34 -9.19 3.76
N LEU A 159 13.67 -9.28 3.81
CA LEU A 159 14.53 -8.43 2.97
C LEU A 159 14.31 -8.67 1.48
N PHE A 160 14.11 -9.92 1.07
CA PHE A 160 13.82 -10.23 -0.33
C PHE A 160 12.44 -9.71 -0.75
N LYS A 161 11.43 -9.80 0.13
CA LYS A 161 10.09 -9.25 -0.09
C LYS A 161 10.10 -7.74 -0.23
N ASP A 162 10.85 -7.04 0.62
CA ASP A 162 11.02 -5.58 0.54
C ASP A 162 11.72 -5.20 -0.76
N TYR A 163 12.77 -5.94 -1.14
CA TYR A 163 13.45 -5.76 -2.42
C TYR A 163 12.52 -5.95 -3.62
N LEU A 164 11.69 -7.00 -3.63
CA LEU A 164 10.71 -7.19 -4.71
C LEU A 164 9.64 -6.09 -4.75
N THR A 165 9.34 -5.48 -3.60
CA THR A 165 8.39 -4.36 -3.54
C THR A 165 8.97 -3.11 -4.20
N THR A 166 10.28 -2.85 -4.04
CA THR A 166 10.95 -1.73 -4.74
C THR A 166 11.11 -1.98 -6.23
N GLU A 167 11.23 -3.24 -6.64
CA GLU A 167 11.26 -3.65 -8.05
C GLU A 167 9.87 -3.87 -8.68
N PHE A 168 8.77 -3.58 -7.97
CA PHE A 168 7.39 -3.80 -8.43
C PHE A 168 7.14 -5.23 -8.96
N SER A 169 7.74 -6.24 -8.29
CA SER A 169 7.64 -7.66 -8.67
C SER A 169 7.28 -8.58 -7.50
N VAL A 170 6.75 -8.01 -6.41
CA VAL A 170 6.37 -8.69 -5.16
C VAL A 170 5.25 -9.72 -5.36
N GLU A 171 4.42 -9.56 -6.38
CA GLU A 171 3.35 -10.50 -6.73
C GLU A 171 3.87 -11.92 -6.99
N ASN A 172 5.11 -12.07 -7.47
CA ASN A 172 5.72 -13.39 -7.69
C ASN A 172 5.93 -14.14 -6.36
N LEU A 173 6.43 -13.46 -5.33
CA LEU A 173 6.64 -14.04 -4.01
C LEU A 173 5.31 -14.32 -3.30
N LEU A 174 4.35 -13.40 -3.41
CA LEU A 174 3.01 -13.56 -2.84
C LEU A 174 2.23 -14.71 -3.50
N CYS A 175 2.34 -14.86 -4.82
CA CYS A 175 1.79 -16.00 -5.55
C CYS A 175 2.46 -17.30 -5.09
N TRP A 176 3.80 -17.34 -5.04
CA TRP A 176 4.53 -18.54 -4.64
C TRP A 176 4.19 -18.98 -3.20
N SER A 177 4.12 -18.04 -2.26
CA SER A 177 3.77 -18.32 -0.86
C SER A 177 2.33 -18.81 -0.74
N SER A 178 1.38 -18.17 -1.44
CA SER A 178 -0.02 -18.59 -1.48
C SER A 178 -0.18 -20.03 -2.00
N VAL A 179 0.50 -20.36 -3.10
CA VAL A 179 0.49 -21.72 -3.65
C VAL A 179 1.12 -22.73 -2.69
N THR A 180 2.22 -22.34 -2.04
CA THR A 180 2.90 -23.18 -1.05
C THR A 180 1.97 -23.54 0.11
N SER A 181 1.22 -22.56 0.63
CA SER A 181 0.22 -22.79 1.68
C SER A 181 -0.89 -23.73 1.21
N ILE A 182 -1.45 -23.50 0.02
CA ILE A 182 -2.49 -24.39 -0.54
C ILE A 182 -1.98 -25.83 -0.66
N ILE A 183 -0.77 -26.04 -1.17
CA ILE A 183 -0.18 -27.38 -1.30
C ILE A 183 0.06 -28.01 0.07
N LYS A 184 0.61 -27.26 1.03
CA LYS A 184 0.83 -27.75 2.39
C LYS A 184 -0.47 -28.13 3.08
N ASP A 185 -1.51 -27.33 2.96
CA ASP A 185 -2.83 -27.64 3.51
C ASP A 185 -3.35 -28.95 2.94
N CYS A 186 -3.17 -29.17 1.63
CA CYS A 186 -3.53 -30.42 0.94
C CYS A 186 -2.74 -31.63 1.41
N GLU A 187 -1.49 -31.45 1.84
CA GLU A 187 -0.62 -32.52 2.33
C GLU A 187 -0.87 -32.83 3.81
N GLN A 188 -1.16 -31.81 4.62
CA GLN A 188 -1.34 -31.93 6.07
C GLN A 188 -2.75 -32.39 6.45
N ARG A 189 -3.77 -31.95 5.71
CA ARG A 189 -5.16 -32.33 5.96
C ARG A 189 -5.50 -33.57 5.16
N ALA A 190 -5.75 -34.68 5.86
CA ALA A 190 -6.15 -35.94 5.24
C ALA A 190 -7.41 -35.82 4.35
N VAL A 191 -8.30 -34.88 4.68
CA VAL A 191 -9.49 -34.56 3.87
C VAL A 191 -9.72 -33.04 3.88
N ILE A 192 -9.69 -32.41 2.71
CA ILE A 192 -10.16 -31.04 2.52
C ILE A 192 -11.55 -31.11 1.87
N PRO A 193 -12.58 -30.46 2.46
CA PRO A 193 -13.88 -30.34 1.84
C PRO A 193 -13.76 -29.75 0.42
N PRO A 194 -14.36 -30.38 -0.62
CA PRO A 194 -14.24 -29.90 -1.99
C PRO A 194 -14.68 -28.45 -2.18
N GLU A 195 -15.70 -28.00 -1.44
CA GLU A 195 -16.17 -26.61 -1.47
C GLU A 195 -15.12 -25.62 -0.97
N GLU A 196 -14.44 -25.95 0.13
CA GLU A 196 -13.37 -25.15 0.71
C GLU A 196 -12.22 -25.00 -0.30
N PHE A 197 -11.76 -26.13 -0.86
CA PHE A 197 -10.70 -26.12 -1.87
C PHE A 197 -11.10 -25.36 -3.14
N ASN A 198 -12.33 -25.56 -3.63
CA ASN A 198 -12.85 -24.87 -4.81
C ASN A 198 -12.88 -23.36 -4.61
N LYS A 199 -13.30 -22.90 -3.42
CA LYS A 199 -13.29 -21.50 -3.05
C LYS A 199 -11.86 -20.95 -3.01
N THR A 200 -10.97 -21.59 -2.26
CA THR A 200 -9.56 -21.17 -2.14
C THR A 200 -8.87 -21.12 -3.50
N PHE A 201 -9.08 -22.12 -4.35
CA PHE A 201 -8.53 -22.15 -5.71
C PHE A 201 -9.09 -21.03 -6.60
N SER A 202 -10.39 -20.77 -6.51
CA SER A 202 -11.07 -19.70 -7.27
C SER A 202 -10.57 -18.31 -6.87
N ASP A 203 -10.44 -18.07 -5.56
CA ASP A 203 -9.94 -16.81 -5.01
C ASP A 203 -8.48 -16.59 -5.41
N PHE A 204 -7.65 -17.64 -5.27
CA PHE A 204 -6.27 -17.64 -5.77
C PHE A 204 -6.17 -17.31 -7.26
N TYR A 205 -6.96 -17.99 -8.10
CA TYR A 205 -6.96 -17.78 -9.54
C TYR A 205 -7.30 -16.33 -9.90
N LYS A 206 -8.33 -15.75 -9.26
CA LYS A 206 -8.73 -14.36 -9.50
C LYS A 206 -7.69 -13.35 -9.05
N MET A 207 -6.94 -13.66 -8.00
CA MET A 207 -5.97 -12.75 -7.40
C MET A 207 -4.67 -12.68 -8.21
N TYR A 208 -4.17 -13.81 -8.72
CA TYR A 208 -2.82 -13.89 -9.32
C TYR A 208 -2.78 -14.34 -10.79
N ILE A 209 -3.82 -15.02 -11.30
CA ILE A 209 -3.76 -15.72 -12.59
C ILE A 209 -4.71 -15.15 -13.64
N ALA A 210 -5.85 -14.63 -13.20
CA ALA A 210 -6.85 -14.06 -14.09
C ALA A 210 -6.25 -12.88 -14.88
N THR A 211 -6.53 -12.84 -16.18
CA THR A 211 -6.02 -11.77 -17.04
C THR A 211 -6.55 -10.41 -16.57
N GLY A 212 -5.64 -9.46 -16.34
CA GLY A 212 -5.94 -8.12 -15.85
C GLY A 212 -6.15 -8.03 -14.34
N CYS A 213 -5.82 -9.07 -13.56
CA CYS A 213 -5.83 -8.96 -12.10
C CYS A 213 -4.65 -8.08 -11.62
N PRO A 214 -4.81 -7.35 -10.49
CA PRO A 214 -3.80 -6.40 -10.03
C PRO A 214 -2.45 -7.05 -9.71
N ASN A 215 -2.45 -8.33 -9.32
CA ASN A 215 -1.25 -9.10 -8.99
C ASN A 215 -0.98 -10.20 -10.04
N GLU A 216 -1.27 -9.92 -11.32
CA GLU A 216 -1.08 -10.89 -12.41
C GLU A 216 0.40 -11.31 -12.53
N VAL A 217 0.69 -12.59 -12.31
CA VAL A 217 2.05 -13.12 -12.46
C VAL A 217 2.42 -13.40 -13.92
N ASN A 218 3.69 -13.17 -14.25
CA ASN A 218 4.23 -13.45 -15.57
C ASN A 218 4.57 -14.94 -15.72
N ILE A 219 3.64 -15.69 -16.32
CA ILE A 219 3.74 -17.15 -16.48
C ILE A 219 3.37 -17.57 -17.90
N SER A 220 3.82 -18.76 -18.28
CA SER A 220 3.59 -19.37 -19.57
C SER A 220 2.09 -19.55 -19.85
N HIS A 221 1.73 -19.33 -21.12
CA HIS A 221 0.35 -19.50 -21.58
C HIS A 221 -0.17 -20.94 -21.35
N ALA A 222 0.72 -21.94 -21.35
CA ALA A 222 0.38 -23.33 -21.09
C ALA A 222 -0.09 -23.56 -19.63
N ILE A 223 0.64 -23.05 -18.63
CA ILE A 223 0.20 -23.11 -17.21
C ILE A 223 -1.09 -22.33 -17.03
N ARG A 224 -1.15 -21.09 -17.54
CA ARG A 224 -2.33 -20.23 -17.42
C ARG A 224 -3.58 -20.89 -18.01
N GLY A 225 -3.46 -21.53 -19.18
CA GLY A 225 -4.55 -22.27 -19.82
C GLY A 225 -5.05 -23.45 -18.98
N ARG A 226 -4.15 -24.22 -18.34
CA ARG A 226 -4.54 -25.32 -17.44
C ARG A 226 -5.27 -24.82 -16.20
N LEU A 227 -4.74 -23.80 -15.52
CA LEU A 227 -5.39 -23.22 -14.35
C LEU A 227 -6.77 -22.64 -14.68
N ARG A 228 -6.90 -21.98 -15.84
CA ARG A 228 -8.19 -21.49 -16.36
C ARG A 228 -9.20 -22.61 -16.57
N LYS A 229 -8.76 -23.75 -17.15
CA LYS A 229 -9.62 -24.92 -17.35
C LYS A 229 -10.20 -25.43 -16.03
N TYR A 230 -9.39 -25.47 -14.98
CA TYR A 230 -9.84 -25.89 -13.66
C TYR A 230 -10.72 -24.86 -12.95
N ALA A 231 -10.44 -23.56 -13.13
CA ALA A 231 -11.26 -22.49 -12.58
C ALA A 231 -12.66 -22.41 -13.22
N GLY A 232 -12.78 -22.77 -14.50
CA GLY A 232 -14.05 -22.73 -15.27
C GLY A 232 -15.04 -23.86 -14.97
N GLY A 233 -14.83 -24.69 -13.95
CA GLY A 233 -15.82 -25.66 -13.46
C GLY A 233 -16.14 -26.86 -14.38
N ARG A 234 -15.58 -26.97 -15.59
CA ARG A 234 -15.69 -28.17 -16.44
C ARG A 234 -14.65 -29.23 -16.06
N ALA A 235 -14.62 -29.64 -14.80
CA ALA A 235 -14.18 -31.00 -14.51
C ALA A 235 -15.33 -31.90 -14.96
N ARG A 236 -15.16 -32.61 -16.09
CA ARG A 236 -16.06 -33.70 -16.46
C ARG A 236 -16.01 -34.68 -15.28
N ALA A 237 -17.05 -34.69 -14.45
CA ALA A 237 -17.30 -35.81 -13.56
C ALA A 237 -17.46 -37.02 -14.46
N SER A 238 -16.38 -37.80 -14.62
CA SER A 238 -16.42 -39.06 -15.32
C SER A 238 -17.16 -40.05 -14.42
N LEU A 239 -18.49 -40.00 -14.45
CA LEU A 239 -19.36 -41.02 -13.89
C LEU A 239 -19.18 -42.29 -14.72
N ALA A 240 -18.11 -43.04 -14.46
CA ALA A 240 -18.07 -44.46 -14.75
C ALA A 240 -18.96 -45.16 -13.71
N ALA A 241 -20.27 -45.04 -13.89
CA ALA A 241 -21.26 -45.80 -13.14
C ALA A 241 -21.22 -47.27 -13.60
N SER A 242 -20.25 -48.02 -13.10
CA SER A 242 -20.32 -49.48 -13.12
C SER A 242 -21.07 -49.93 -11.87
N VAL A 243 -22.33 -50.26 -12.05
CA VAL A 243 -23.19 -50.86 -11.02
C VAL A 243 -22.64 -52.22 -10.66
N LEU A 244 -22.04 -52.36 -9.48
CA LEU A 244 -21.89 -53.63 -8.77
C LEU A 244 -22.33 -53.45 -7.31
N PRO A 245 -23.20 -54.34 -6.78
CA PRO A 245 -23.65 -54.26 -5.40
C PRO A 245 -22.72 -55.09 -4.52
N LEU A 246 -21.77 -54.46 -3.85
CA LEU A 246 -21.34 -54.86 -2.51
C LEU A 246 -20.53 -53.72 -1.86
N GLN A 247 -20.83 -53.46 -0.58
CA GLN A 247 -20.26 -52.40 0.24
C GLN A 247 -18.74 -52.24 0.11
N THR A 248 -18.31 -51.16 -0.55
CA THR A 248 -17.20 -50.32 -0.13
C THR A 248 -17.48 -48.93 -0.69
N VAL A 249 -17.75 -47.96 0.19
CA VAL A 249 -17.83 -46.54 -0.23
C VAL A 249 -16.41 -46.11 -0.58
N VAL A 250 -15.99 -46.36 -1.81
CA VAL A 250 -14.81 -45.72 -2.37
C VAL A 250 -15.27 -44.30 -2.72
N VAL A 251 -14.95 -43.34 -1.85
CA VAL A 251 -15.08 -41.93 -2.19
C VAL A 251 -14.26 -41.72 -3.45
N ALA A 252 -14.94 -41.53 -4.59
CA ALA A 252 -14.28 -41.23 -5.85
C ALA A 252 -13.49 -39.94 -5.65
N VAL A 253 -12.17 -40.07 -5.53
CA VAL A 253 -11.27 -38.92 -5.51
C VAL A 253 -11.41 -38.27 -6.88
N ASP A 254 -12.05 -37.11 -6.90
CA ASP A 254 -12.26 -36.30 -8.10
C ASP A 254 -10.93 -36.16 -8.86
N ASP A 255 -10.84 -36.71 -10.08
CA ASP A 255 -9.70 -36.52 -11.00
C ASP A 255 -9.36 -35.02 -11.17
N GLY A 256 -10.35 -34.14 -10.94
CA GLY A 256 -10.18 -32.69 -10.90
C GLY A 256 -9.29 -32.19 -9.77
N TYR A 257 -9.28 -32.81 -8.59
CA TYR A 257 -8.51 -32.36 -7.43
C TYR A 257 -7.01 -32.59 -7.64
N HIS A 258 -6.60 -33.81 -7.98
CA HIS A 258 -5.19 -34.12 -8.25
C HIS A 258 -4.63 -33.32 -9.44
N GLY A 259 -5.45 -33.12 -10.48
CA GLY A 259 -5.07 -32.28 -11.61
C GLY A 259 -4.80 -30.82 -11.22
N ARG A 260 -5.62 -30.25 -10.34
CA ARG A 260 -5.44 -28.87 -9.84
C ARG A 260 -4.19 -28.73 -8.99
N VAL A 261 -3.95 -29.65 -8.05
CA VAL A 261 -2.74 -29.64 -7.21
C VAL A 261 -1.48 -29.79 -8.07
N SER A 262 -1.52 -30.64 -9.09
CA SER A 262 -0.42 -30.79 -10.05
C SER A 262 -0.13 -29.49 -10.81
N ALA A 263 -1.17 -28.81 -11.31
CA ALA A 263 -1.03 -27.51 -11.97
C ALA A 263 -0.50 -26.42 -11.03
N LEU A 264 -0.92 -26.41 -9.76
CA LEU A 264 -0.37 -25.52 -8.74
C LEU A 264 1.12 -25.79 -8.47
N ARG A 265 1.54 -27.05 -8.39
CA ARG A 265 2.97 -27.41 -8.24
C ARG A 265 3.81 -26.95 -9.44
N GLU A 266 3.25 -27.05 -10.64
CA GLU A 266 3.94 -26.57 -11.84
C GLU A 266 4.07 -25.05 -11.85
N LEU A 267 2.99 -24.34 -11.50
CA LEU A 267 3.01 -22.90 -11.32
C LEU A 267 4.05 -22.47 -10.28
N GLN A 268 4.07 -23.13 -9.12
CA GLN A 268 5.03 -22.86 -8.04
C GLN A 268 6.47 -22.96 -8.55
N ARG A 269 6.79 -24.01 -9.33
CA ARG A 269 8.13 -24.18 -9.91
C ARG A 269 8.47 -23.09 -10.92
N GLU A 270 7.52 -22.71 -11.78
CA GLU A 270 7.75 -21.67 -12.79
C GLU A 270 8.00 -20.30 -12.14
N VAL A 271 7.16 -19.91 -11.18
CA VAL A 271 7.32 -18.64 -10.44
C VAL A 271 8.60 -18.65 -9.59
N PHE A 272 8.92 -19.77 -8.95
CA PHE A 272 10.18 -19.90 -8.21
C PHE A 272 11.40 -19.70 -9.12
N LYS A 273 11.40 -20.35 -10.29
CA LYS A 273 12.50 -20.23 -11.27
C LYS A 273 12.60 -18.81 -11.84
N LEU A 274 11.46 -18.15 -12.08
CA LEU A 274 11.43 -16.75 -12.51
C LEU A 274 12.11 -15.87 -11.47
N MET A 275 11.70 -15.96 -10.21
CA MET A 275 12.33 -15.20 -9.12
C MET A 275 13.81 -15.54 -8.96
N GLU A 276 14.18 -16.83 -9.01
CA GLU A 276 15.56 -17.27 -8.82
C GLU A 276 16.51 -16.75 -9.90
N SER A 277 16.05 -16.75 -11.15
CA SER A 277 16.87 -16.34 -12.31
C SER A 277 16.92 -14.84 -12.55
N ASP A 278 15.88 -14.09 -12.19
CA ASP A 278 15.80 -12.64 -12.40
C ASP A 278 16.00 -11.86 -11.08
N SER A 279 14.94 -11.73 -10.29
CA SER A 279 14.93 -10.83 -9.12
C SER A 279 15.92 -11.24 -8.03
N PHE A 280 16.07 -12.53 -7.75
CA PHE A 280 17.00 -13.01 -6.71
C PHE A 280 18.46 -12.84 -7.15
N ALA A 281 18.75 -13.04 -8.45
CA ALA A 281 20.08 -12.78 -8.98
C ALA A 281 20.51 -11.32 -8.81
N ARG A 282 19.57 -10.37 -9.01
CA ARG A 282 19.78 -8.94 -8.72
C ARG A 282 19.82 -8.63 -7.22
N PHE A 283 18.94 -9.24 -6.43
CA PHE A 283 18.92 -9.09 -4.96
C PHE A 283 20.26 -9.45 -4.33
N LYS A 284 20.95 -10.49 -4.81
CA LYS A 284 22.29 -10.84 -4.31
C LYS A 284 23.36 -9.77 -4.55
N GLN A 285 23.14 -8.88 -5.52
CA GLN A 285 24.02 -7.76 -5.83
C GLN A 285 23.61 -6.47 -5.09
N SER A 286 22.49 -6.50 -4.37
CA SER A 286 21.96 -5.36 -3.62
C SER A 286 22.82 -5.05 -2.39
N LYS A 287 22.75 -3.79 -1.93
CA LYS A 287 23.47 -3.35 -0.72
C LYS A 287 22.87 -3.98 0.53
N GLU A 288 21.57 -4.20 0.51
CA GLU A 288 20.76 -4.80 1.56
C GLU A 288 21.22 -6.23 1.84
N PHE A 289 21.43 -7.03 0.78
CA PHE A 289 21.93 -8.40 0.91
C PHE A 289 23.39 -8.44 1.38
N ALA A 290 24.24 -7.56 0.86
CA ALA A 290 25.63 -7.45 1.31
C ALA A 290 25.71 -7.08 2.80
N LYS A 291 24.85 -6.17 3.26
CA LYS A 291 24.75 -5.78 4.67
C LYS A 291 24.31 -6.95 5.55
N LEU A 292 23.29 -7.71 5.13
CA LEU A 292 22.83 -8.90 5.85
C LEU A 292 23.96 -9.92 6.04
N ILE A 293 24.73 -10.19 4.99
CA ILE A 293 25.86 -11.13 5.07
C ILE A 293 26.95 -10.61 6.02
N ALA A 294 27.26 -9.32 5.98
CA ALA A 294 28.24 -8.71 6.88
C ALA A 294 27.82 -8.75 8.36
N GLU A 295 26.52 -8.62 8.64
CA GLU A 295 25.97 -8.73 10.01
C GLU A 295 25.99 -10.18 10.55
N GLN A 296 26.16 -11.19 9.69
CA GLN A 296 26.21 -12.61 10.05
C GLN A 296 27.63 -13.18 10.18
N GLN A 297 28.67 -12.39 9.88
CA GLN A 297 30.08 -12.75 10.00
C GLN A 297 30.61 -12.46 11.40
#